data_AF-A0A956DI37-F1
#
_entry.id   AF-A0A956DI37-F1
#
_cell.length_a   1.000
_cell.length_b   1.000
_cell.length_c   1.000
_cell.angle_alpha   90.00
_cell.angle_beta   90.00
_cell.angle_gamma   90.00
#
_symmetry.space_group_name_H-M   'P 1'
#
loop_
_entity.id
_entity.type
_entity.pdbx_description
1 polymer ?
#
loop_
_entity_poly.entity_id
_entity_poly.type
_entity_poly.pdbx_seq_one_letter_code
_entity_poly.pdbx_strand_id
1 'polypeptide(L)'
;MSTRTDDLAGPGIGDYDTLADLLPADYQSLLDPKETQRAVMAVKRHIEDGLCEALNLIMVTVPLIVEASSGVNDMLDRDGS
;
A
#
# COMPACT_ATOMS: atom_id res chain seq x y z
N MET A 1 -0.39 -28.73 5.32
CA MET A 1 -0.10 -27.83 4.18
C MET A 1 -1.32 -26.96 3.96
N SER A 2 -1.37 -25.77 4.57
CA SER A 2 -2.49 -24.85 4.40
C SER A 2 -2.39 -24.26 2.99
N THR A 3 -3.38 -24.57 2.15
CA THR A 3 -3.58 -23.95 0.83
C THR A 3 -3.99 -22.50 1.06
N ARG A 4 -3.07 -21.55 0.77
CA ARG A 4 -3.25 -20.10 0.95
C ARG A 4 -4.22 -19.48 -0.07
N THR A 5 -5.39 -20.06 -0.27
CA THR A 5 -6.45 -19.47 -1.11
C THR A 5 -7.22 -18.40 -0.37
N ASP A 6 -7.29 -18.47 0.96
CA ASP A 6 -8.31 -17.74 1.72
C ASP A 6 -7.83 -16.40 2.30
N ASP A 7 -6.56 -16.03 2.05
CA ASP A 7 -5.89 -14.90 2.70
C ASP A 7 -5.49 -13.78 1.71
N LEU A 8 -6.01 -13.82 0.47
CA LEU A 8 -5.57 -12.93 -0.62
C LEU A 8 -6.39 -11.62 -0.70
N ALA A 9 -7.58 -11.56 -0.12
CA ALA A 9 -8.36 -10.33 -0.03
C ALA A 9 -8.10 -9.67 1.32
N GLY A 10 -7.32 -8.58 1.32
CA GLY A 10 -7.23 -7.71 2.49
C GLY A 10 -8.62 -7.18 2.89
N PRO A 11 -8.82 -6.75 4.14
CA PRO A 11 -10.12 -6.27 4.61
C PRO A 11 -10.67 -5.17 3.68
N GLY A 12 -11.81 -5.44 3.04
CA GLY A 12 -12.50 -4.50 2.14
C GLY A 12 -12.22 -4.66 0.64
N ILE A 13 -11.34 -5.59 0.23
CA ILE A 13 -11.20 -5.98 -1.17
C ILE A 13 -12.16 -7.17 -1.38
N GLY A 14 -13.07 -7.08 -2.35
CA GLY A 14 -14.06 -8.11 -2.62
C GLY A 14 -13.48 -9.46 -3.07
N ASP A 15 -14.37 -10.39 -3.40
CA ASP A 15 -14.01 -11.70 -3.92
C ASP A 15 -13.42 -11.62 -5.34
N TYR A 16 -12.37 -12.41 -5.62
CA TYR A 16 -11.66 -12.38 -6.90
C TYR A 16 -12.48 -12.93 -8.06
N ASP A 17 -13.35 -13.92 -7.80
CA ASP A 17 -14.23 -14.46 -8.84
C ASP A 17 -15.23 -13.38 -9.29
N THR A 18 -15.76 -12.63 -8.33
CA THR A 18 -16.61 -11.46 -8.60
C THR A 18 -15.88 -10.35 -9.39
N LEU A 19 -14.60 -10.12 -9.10
CA LEU A 19 -13.80 -9.11 -9.83
C LEU A 19 -13.53 -9.51 -11.28
N ALA A 20 -13.34 -10.80 -11.55
CA ALA A 20 -13.11 -11.30 -12.91
C ALA A 20 -14.30 -10.98 -13.83
N ASP A 21 -15.54 -11.11 -13.32
CA ASP A 21 -16.76 -10.80 -14.06
C ASP A 21 -16.98 -9.29 -14.29
N LEU A 22 -16.34 -8.43 -13.50
CA LEU A 22 -16.44 -6.97 -13.60
C LEU A 22 -15.44 -6.35 -14.58
N LEU A 23 -14.35 -7.04 -14.88
CA LEU A 23 -13.32 -6.51 -15.77
C LEU A 23 -13.78 -6.53 -17.24
N PRO A 24 -13.41 -5.51 -18.05
CA PRO A 24 -13.60 -5.58 -19.49
C PRO A 24 -12.96 -6.85 -20.08
N ALA A 25 -13.65 -7.48 -21.03
CA ALA A 25 -13.20 -8.76 -21.63
C ALA A 25 -11.84 -8.67 -22.34
N ASP A 26 -11.43 -7.47 -22.76
CA ASP A 26 -10.17 -7.16 -23.42
C ASP A 26 -9.15 -6.48 -22.48
N TYR A 27 -9.42 -6.43 -21.17
CA TYR A 27 -8.49 -5.85 -20.22
C TYR A 27 -7.17 -6.62 -20.20
N GLN A 28 -6.09 -5.88 -20.46
CA GLN A 28 -4.73 -6.37 -20.30
C GLN A 28 -3.90 -5.33 -19.55
N SER A 29 -3.12 -5.78 -18.57
CA SER A 29 -2.15 -4.90 -17.92
C SER A 29 -1.14 -4.42 -18.95
N LEU A 30 -0.93 -3.11 -19.00
CA LEU A 30 0.07 -2.49 -19.88
C LEU A 30 1.51 -2.85 -19.47
N LEU A 31 1.72 -3.13 -18.19
CA LEU A 31 3.01 -3.43 -17.60
C LEU A 31 3.02 -4.86 -17.05
N ASP A 32 4.17 -5.51 -17.15
CA ASP A 32 4.39 -6.76 -16.44
C ASP A 32 4.48 -6.52 -14.91
N PRO A 33 4.43 -7.57 -14.07
CA PRO A 33 4.48 -7.39 -12.61
C PRO A 33 5.74 -6.66 -12.11
N LYS A 34 6.90 -6.87 -12.73
CA LYS A 34 8.17 -6.24 -12.33
C LYS A 34 8.21 -4.78 -12.76
N GLU A 35 7.74 -4.47 -13.95
CA GLU A 35 7.56 -3.12 -14.46
C GLU A 35 6.56 -2.34 -13.62
N THR A 36 5.47 -2.99 -13.21
CA THR A 36 4.47 -2.42 -12.29
C THR A 36 5.12 -2.01 -10.97
N GLN A 37 5.90 -2.89 -10.34
CA GLN A 37 6.61 -2.54 -9.09
C GLN A 37 7.58 -1.38 -9.26
N ARG A 38 8.29 -1.32 -10.39
CA ARG A 38 9.17 -0.18 -10.72
C ARG A 38 8.38 1.11 -10.91
N ALA A 39 7.24 1.04 -11.60
CA ALA A 39 6.37 2.20 -11.83
C ALA A 39 5.77 2.72 -10.52
N VAL A 40 5.32 1.83 -9.63
CA VAL A 40 4.83 2.21 -8.28
C VAL A 40 5.91 2.96 -7.51
N MET A 41 7.15 2.46 -7.51
CA MET A 41 8.26 3.14 -6.83
C MET A 41 8.60 4.48 -7.48
N ALA A 42 8.54 4.59 -8.81
CA ALA A 42 8.78 5.84 -9.52
C ALA A 42 7.74 6.91 -9.16
N VAL A 43 6.45 6.55 -9.16
CA VAL A 43 5.36 7.46 -8.77
C VAL A 43 5.49 7.89 -7.30
N LYS A 44 5.73 6.93 -6.40
CA LYS A 44 5.95 7.22 -4.98
C LYS A 44 7.08 8.24 -4.79
N ARG A 45 8.22 8.00 -5.44
CA ARG A 45 9.40 8.86 -5.35
C ARG A 45 9.13 10.26 -5.89
N HIS A 46 8.43 10.36 -7.02
CA HIS A 46 8.06 11.65 -7.60
C HIS A 46 7.24 12.51 -6.63
N ILE A 47 6.27 11.91 -5.94
CA ILE A 47 5.46 12.60 -4.94
C ILE A 47 6.31 13.01 -3.73
N GLU A 48 7.15 12.13 -3.21
CA GLU A 48 8.01 12.41 -2.05
C GLU A 48 8.99 13.55 -2.32
N ASP A 49 9.66 13.54 -3.48
CA ASP A 49 10.60 14.59 -3.87
C ASP A 49 9.88 15.93 -4.07
N GLY A 50 8.72 15.94 -4.74
CA GLY A 50 7.93 17.16 -4.94
C GLY A 50 7.39 17.75 -3.63
N LEU A 51 6.97 16.90 -2.68
CA LEU A 51 6.54 17.35 -1.36
C LEU A 51 7.71 17.97 -0.57
N CYS A 52 8.90 17.36 -0.64
CA CYS A 52 10.09 17.88 0.02
C CYS A 52 10.49 19.24 -0.53
N GLU A 53 10.46 19.42 -1.84
CA GLU A 53 10.75 20.70 -2.48
C GLU A 53 9.73 21.77 -2.07
N ALA A 54 8.43 21.47 -2.18
CA ALA A 54 7.37 22.44 -1.93
C ALA A 54 7.30 22.92 -0.47
N LEU A 55 7.65 22.05 0.49
CA LEU A 55 7.54 22.32 1.92
C LEU A 55 8.89 22.51 2.62
N ASN A 56 10.00 22.53 1.88
CA ASN A 56 11.37 22.61 2.42
C ASN A 56 11.64 21.51 3.47
N LEU A 57 11.33 20.26 3.12
CA LEU A 57 11.55 19.09 3.97
C LEU A 57 12.79 18.32 3.53
N ILE A 58 13.31 17.49 4.44
CA ILE A 58 14.34 16.49 4.16
C ILE A 58 13.79 15.09 4.40
N MET A 59 14.21 14.12 3.59
CA MET A 59 13.84 12.73 3.79
C MET A 59 14.63 12.12 4.95
N VAL A 60 13.94 11.43 5.86
CA VAL A 60 14.54 10.70 6.99
C VAL A 60 13.96 9.29 7.07
N THR A 61 14.72 8.35 7.65
CA THR A 61 14.24 7.00 7.92
C THR A 61 13.40 6.98 9.20
N VAL A 62 12.27 6.27 9.20
CA VAL A 62 11.41 6.10 10.37
C VAL A 62 11.69 4.77 11.08
N PRO A 63 11.58 4.70 12.43
CA PRO A 63 11.68 3.44 13.15
C PRO A 63 10.47 2.55 12.86
N LEU A 64 10.71 1.26 12.61
CA LEU A 64 9.62 0.28 12.38
C LEU A 64 9.08 -0.32 13.68
N ILE A 65 9.89 -0.35 14.74
CA ILE A 65 9.53 -0.91 16.05
C ILE A 65 9.92 0.10 17.11
N VAL A 66 8.99 0.40 18.01
CA VAL A 66 9.19 1.29 19.15
C VAL A 66 8.62 0.63 20.41
N GLU A 67 9.09 1.06 21.58
CA GLU A 67 8.51 0.59 22.85
C GLU A 67 7.09 1.13 23.01
N ALA A 68 6.18 0.32 23.55
CA ALA A 68 4.78 0.71 23.75
C ALA A 68 4.65 1.94 24.68
N SER A 69 5.52 2.07 25.68
CA SER A 69 5.56 3.21 26.61
C SER A 69 6.26 4.45 26.06
N SER A 70 6.84 4.41 24.86
CA SER A 70 7.62 5.53 24.30
C SER A 70 6.78 6.76 23.95
N GLY A 71 5.46 6.59 23.76
CA GLY A 71 4.58 7.64 23.26
C GLY A 71 4.81 8.00 21.78
N VAL A 72 5.67 7.27 21.06
CA VAL A 72 6.00 7.52 19.65
C VAL A 72 4.99 6.90 18.69
N ASN A 73 4.38 5.77 19.06
CA ASN A 73 3.40 5.09 18.23
C ASN A 73 2.03 5.77 18.32
N ASP A 74 1.47 6.17 17.18
CA ASP A 74 0.07 6.57 17.08
C ASP A 74 -0.83 5.34 17.32
N MET A 75 -1.61 5.37 18.39
CA MET A 75 -2.45 4.25 18.79
C MET A 75 -3.77 4.17 18.01
N LEU A 76 -4.09 5.22 17.23
CA LEU A 76 -5.38 5.49 16.60
C LEU A 76 -6.54 5.51 17.62
N ASP A 77 -7.66 6.15 17.28
CA ASP A 77 -8.89 6.10 18.07
C ASP A 77 -9.54 4.71 17.93
N ARG A 78 -8.95 3.71 18.60
CA ARG A 78 -9.40 2.32 18.58
C ARG A 78 -10.51 2.02 19.59
N ASP A 79 -10.95 3.02 20.34
CA ASP A 79 -11.98 2.92 21.39
C ASP A 79 -13.41 3.18 20.89
N GLY A 80 -13.62 3.38 19.58
CA GLY A 80 -14.92 3.21 18.94
C GLY A 80 -15.95 4.29 19.27
N SER A 81 -15.62 5.55 18.96
CA SER A 81 -16.62 6.60 18.72
C SER A 81 -17.21 6.52 17.31
#